data_AF-A0A930TLZ3-F1
#
_entry.id   AF-A0A930TLZ3-F1
#
_cell.length_a   1.000
_cell.length_b   1.000
_cell.length_c   1.000
_cell.angle_alpha   90.00
_cell.angle_beta   90.00
_cell.angle_gamma   90.00
#
_symmetry.space_group_name_H-M   'P 1'
#
loop_
_entity.id
_entity.type
_entity.pdbx_description
1 polymer ?
#
loop_
_entity_poly.entity_id
_entity_poly.type
_entity_poly.pdbx_seq_one_letter_code
_entity_poly.pdbx_strand_id
1 'polypeptide(L)'
;MPFDLEPRFVLRRRHFTRVAFVVVGLVLFIAFSILLANPPRLAPAYAQRFRIDEVGRQIQQQLPDIPLENEYVNRETGEVSPNNTLLTRLIRYHIYIKGRPVNYRLDWKLTLADYLGVNERMEPATYPSGDTLRTNPIEGDRAAIRSLTRAQREALVQALVSAFNPQAANPEPVPQPSSAAPSPAPAMSPAPRFPQEPQPGDADLLAP
;
A
#
# COMPACT_ATOMS: atom_id res chain seq x y z
N MET A 1 33.81 -51.43 -62.16
CA MET A 1 32.68 -52.38 -62.34
C MET A 1 32.44 -53.06 -61.00
N PRO A 2 31.19 -53.22 -60.50
CA PRO A 2 29.95 -53.14 -61.28
C PRO A 2 28.71 -52.49 -60.60
N PHE A 3 27.67 -52.34 -61.45
CA PHE A 3 26.22 -52.21 -61.24
C PHE A 3 25.56 -50.91 -60.72
N ASP A 4 24.99 -50.22 -61.70
CA ASP A 4 23.75 -49.41 -61.73
C ASP A 4 22.65 -49.80 -60.73
N LEU A 5 21.81 -48.81 -60.39
CA LEU A 5 20.34 -48.86 -60.53
C LEU A 5 19.71 -47.51 -60.08
N GLU A 6 19.30 -46.67 -61.04
CA GLU A 6 18.28 -45.63 -60.82
C GLU A 6 16.89 -46.28 -60.70
N PRO A 7 15.98 -45.68 -59.91
CA PRO A 7 14.74 -45.25 -60.57
C PRO A 7 14.20 -43.88 -60.12
N ARG A 8 13.74 -43.15 -61.12
CA ARG A 8 12.95 -41.91 -61.06
C ARG A 8 11.65 -42.08 -60.25
N PHE A 9 11.37 -41.15 -59.33
CA PHE A 9 10.02 -40.83 -58.89
C PHE A 9 9.83 -39.32 -58.74
N VAL A 10 9.08 -38.74 -59.67
CA VAL A 10 8.49 -37.40 -59.55
C VAL A 10 7.09 -37.57 -58.96
N LEU A 11 6.81 -37.02 -57.77
CA LEU A 11 5.42 -36.87 -57.32
C LEU A 11 5.21 -35.60 -56.48
N ARG A 12 4.79 -34.54 -57.19
CA ARG A 12 3.68 -33.63 -56.87
C ARG A 12 3.47 -33.29 -55.38
N ARG A 13 4.31 -32.41 -54.84
CA ARG A 13 4.21 -31.86 -53.47
C ARG A 13 3.65 -30.43 -53.45
N ARG A 14 2.39 -30.21 -53.86
CA ARG A 14 1.80 -28.84 -53.90
C ARG A 14 0.40 -28.65 -53.29
N HIS A 15 -0.25 -29.69 -52.75
CA HIS A 15 -1.63 -29.53 -52.24
C HIS A 15 -1.78 -29.61 -50.71
N PHE A 16 -0.83 -30.18 -49.97
CA PHE A 16 -0.96 -30.31 -48.51
C PHE A 16 -0.74 -29.01 -47.73
N THR A 17 -0.05 -28.03 -48.31
CA THR A 17 0.28 -26.79 -47.60
C THR A 17 -0.90 -25.83 -47.46
N ARG A 18 -2.00 -25.97 -48.22
CA ARG A 18 -3.08 -24.97 -48.24
C ARG A 18 -4.16 -25.18 -47.18
N VAL A 19 -4.38 -26.41 -46.69
CA VAL A 19 -5.44 -26.70 -45.71
C VAL A 19 -5.00 -26.35 -44.28
N ALA A 20 -3.71 -26.49 -43.96
CA ALA A 20 -3.18 -26.16 -42.64
C ALA A 20 -3.29 -24.66 -42.28
N PHE A 21 -3.20 -23.75 -43.26
CA PHE A 21 -3.30 -22.31 -43.01
C PHE A 21 -4.72 -21.83 -42.68
N VAL A 22 -5.76 -22.49 -43.20
CA VAL A 22 -7.15 -22.06 -42.99
C VAL A 22 -7.62 -22.36 -41.56
N VAL A 23 -7.22 -23.51 -41.00
CA VAL A 23 -7.61 -23.89 -39.62
C VAL A 23 -6.87 -23.06 -38.58
N VAL A 24 -5.57 -22.79 -38.79
CA VAL A 24 -4.79 -21.90 -37.90
C VAL A 24 -5.32 -20.46 -37.93
N GLY A 25 -5.70 -19.96 -39.11
CA GLY A 25 -6.31 -18.65 -39.25
C GLY A 25 -7.64 -18.52 -38.50
N LEU A 26 -8.50 -19.55 -38.56
CA LEU A 26 -9.79 -19.55 -37.88
C LEU A 26 -9.65 -19.58 -36.35
N VAL A 27 -8.71 -20.37 -35.81
CA VAL A 27 -8.45 -20.45 -34.36
C VAL A 27 -7.89 -19.13 -33.83
N LEU A 28 -6.99 -18.48 -34.57
CA LEU A 28 -6.46 -17.15 -34.20
C LEU A 28 -7.55 -16.07 -34.26
N PHE A 29 -8.48 -16.15 -35.22
CA PHE A 29 -9.56 -15.17 -35.34
C PHE A 29 -10.59 -15.30 -34.21
N ILE A 30 -10.90 -16.53 -33.77
CA ILE A 30 -11.78 -16.77 -32.62
C ILE A 30 -11.12 -16.32 -31.31
N ALA A 31 -9.84 -16.64 -31.10
CA ALA A 31 -9.11 -16.19 -29.93
C ALA A 31 -9.00 -14.64 -29.86
N PHE A 32 -8.81 -13.98 -31.00
CA PHE A 32 -8.78 -12.52 -31.09
C PHE A 32 -10.17 -11.89 -30.86
N SER A 33 -11.25 -12.53 -31.33
CA SER A 33 -12.62 -12.05 -31.13
C SER A 33 -13.07 -12.15 -29.67
N ILE A 34 -12.64 -13.21 -28.95
CA ILE A 34 -12.91 -13.37 -27.50
C ILE A 34 -12.15 -12.29 -26.69
N LEU A 35 -10.95 -11.89 -27.13
CA LEU A 35 -10.16 -10.84 -26.49
C LEU A 35 -10.73 -9.42 -26.68
N LEU A 36 -11.42 -9.16 -27.80
CA LEU A 36 -12.12 -7.88 -28.03
C LEU A 36 -13.45 -7.77 -27.28
N ALA A 37 -14.15 -8.88 -27.07
CA ALA A 37 -15.48 -8.88 -26.44
C ALA A 37 -15.45 -8.72 -24.91
N ASN A 38 -14.34 -9.08 -24.26
CA ASN A 38 -14.19 -8.98 -22.80
C ASN A 38 -12.87 -8.29 -22.45
N PRO A 39 -12.78 -6.96 -22.59
CA PRO A 39 -11.58 -6.25 -22.18
C PRO A 39 -11.32 -6.53 -20.69
N PRO A 40 -10.06 -6.82 -20.29
CA PRO A 40 -9.74 -6.98 -18.88
C PRO A 40 -10.19 -5.72 -18.16
N ARG A 41 -11.11 -5.88 -17.20
CA ARG A 41 -11.48 -4.80 -16.28
C ARG A 41 -10.27 -4.52 -15.43
N LEU A 42 -9.39 -3.64 -15.92
CA LEU A 42 -8.31 -3.08 -15.13
C LEU A 42 -8.97 -2.47 -13.90
N ALA A 43 -8.65 -3.01 -12.72
CA ALA A 43 -9.06 -2.40 -11.47
C ALA A 43 -8.68 -0.90 -11.53
N PRO A 44 -9.55 0.02 -11.08
CA PRO A 44 -9.22 1.43 -11.11
C PRO A 44 -7.89 1.62 -10.41
N ALA A 45 -6.90 2.17 -11.12
CA ALA A 45 -5.62 2.50 -10.53
C ALA A 45 -5.89 3.48 -9.38
N TYR A 46 -5.77 3.01 -8.13
CA TYR A 46 -5.90 3.85 -6.94
C TYR A 46 -5.00 5.10 -7.00
N ALA A 47 -3.92 5.03 -7.81
CA ALA A 47 -2.99 6.11 -8.12
C ALA A 47 -3.59 7.34 -8.84
N GLN A 48 -4.71 7.21 -9.58
CA GLN A 48 -5.34 8.34 -10.27
C GLN A 48 -6.34 9.12 -9.41
N ARG A 49 -6.77 8.59 -8.24
CA ARG A 49 -7.84 9.21 -7.44
C ARG A 49 -7.36 10.21 -6.39
N PHE A 50 -6.13 10.09 -5.88
CA PHE A 50 -5.63 10.99 -4.84
C PHE A 50 -4.53 11.87 -5.40
N ARG A 51 -4.78 13.18 -5.49
CA ARG A 51 -3.73 14.15 -5.74
C ARG A 51 -2.86 14.24 -4.48
N ILE A 52 -1.82 13.41 -4.40
CA ILE A 52 -0.93 13.32 -3.23
C ILE A 52 -0.41 14.69 -2.80
N ASP A 53 -0.09 15.56 -3.77
CA ASP A 53 0.38 16.92 -3.51
C ASP A 53 -0.70 17.80 -2.87
N GLU A 54 -1.98 17.56 -3.17
CA GLU A 54 -3.11 18.24 -2.53
C GLU A 54 -3.34 17.71 -1.11
N VAL A 55 -3.32 16.39 -0.93
CA VAL A 55 -3.43 15.76 0.40
C VAL A 55 -2.29 16.21 1.32
N GLY A 56 -1.06 16.21 0.82
CA GLY A 56 0.11 16.68 1.57
C GLY A 56 -0.04 18.14 2.01
N ARG A 57 -0.49 19.03 1.11
CA ARG A 57 -0.76 20.44 1.44
C ARG A 57 -1.88 20.60 2.47
N GLN A 58 -2.96 19.83 2.34
CA GLN A 58 -4.06 19.85 3.31
C GLN A 58 -3.57 19.44 4.71
N ILE A 59 -2.78 18.36 4.81
CA ILE A 59 -2.24 17.92 6.09
C ILE A 59 -1.24 18.94 6.65
N GLN A 60 -0.40 19.55 5.80
CA GLN A 60 0.52 20.61 6.22
C GLN A 60 -0.22 21.82 6.82
N GLN A 61 -1.37 22.19 6.25
CA GLN A 61 -2.20 23.27 6.79
C GLN A 61 -2.81 22.92 8.16
N GLN A 62 -3.15 21.65 8.39
CA GLN A 62 -3.67 21.16 9.67
C GLN A 62 -2.57 21.05 10.74
N LEU A 63 -1.34 20.75 10.32
CA LEU A 63 -0.19 20.49 11.18
C LEU A 63 0.99 21.38 10.74
N PRO A 64 0.93 22.70 10.95
CA PRO A 64 1.95 23.63 10.45
C PRO A 64 3.33 23.41 11.05
N ASP A 65 3.41 22.78 12.23
CA ASP A 65 4.67 22.50 12.94
C ASP A 65 5.44 21.29 12.35
N ILE A 66 4.86 20.54 11.40
CA ILE A 66 5.55 19.45 10.72
C ILE A 66 6.58 20.04 9.75
N PRO A 67 7.86 19.61 9.80
CA PRO A 67 8.88 20.08 8.85
C PRO A 67 8.47 19.83 7.40
N LEU A 68 8.63 20.84 6.54
CA LEU A 68 8.29 20.75 5.12
C LEU A 68 9.26 19.85 4.34
N GLU A 69 10.55 19.86 4.68
CA GLU A 69 11.64 19.16 3.97
C GLU A 69 11.55 19.33 2.43
N ASN A 70 11.49 20.57 1.94
CA ASN A 70 11.25 20.87 0.52
C ASN A 70 12.34 21.70 -0.16
N GLU A 71 13.52 21.83 0.45
CA GLU A 71 14.66 22.58 -0.09
C GLU A 71 15.51 21.75 -1.07
N TYR A 72 15.02 20.58 -1.49
CA TYR A 72 15.77 19.69 -2.38
C TYR A 72 15.78 20.20 -3.82
N VAL A 73 16.97 20.14 -4.42
CA VAL A 73 17.21 20.55 -5.80
C VAL A 73 16.91 19.41 -6.75
N ASN A 74 16.09 19.70 -7.76
CA ASN A 74 15.81 18.81 -8.87
C ASN A 74 17.08 18.56 -9.70
N ARG A 75 17.30 17.30 -10.08
CA ARG A 75 18.50 16.92 -10.85
C ARG A 75 18.49 17.49 -12.27
N GLU A 76 17.32 17.51 -12.91
CA GLU A 76 17.14 17.93 -14.31
C GLU A 76 17.10 19.44 -14.45
N THR A 77 16.23 20.11 -13.67
CA THR A 77 16.04 21.57 -13.79
C THR A 77 17.09 22.36 -13.03
N GLY A 78 17.72 21.77 -12.00
CA GLY A 78 18.62 22.47 -11.11
C GLY A 78 17.93 23.45 -10.15
N GLU A 79 16.60 23.49 -10.13
CA GLU A 79 15.80 24.34 -9.25
C GLU A 79 15.29 23.57 -8.04
N VAL A 80 14.93 24.30 -6.97
CA VAL A 80 14.26 23.71 -5.80
C VAL A 80 12.90 23.15 -6.24
N SER A 81 12.53 21.98 -5.70
CA SER A 81 11.24 21.33 -5.96
C SER A 81 10.23 21.61 -4.83
N PRO A 82 9.49 22.73 -4.85
CA PRO A 82 8.69 23.17 -3.69
C PRO A 82 7.55 22.22 -3.32
N ASN A 83 7.05 21.46 -4.29
CA ASN A 83 5.99 20.46 -4.07
C ASN A 83 6.54 19.13 -3.54
N ASN A 84 7.86 18.93 -3.54
CA ASN A 84 8.49 17.73 -3.03
C ASN A 84 8.76 17.90 -1.53
N THR A 85 7.72 17.71 -0.73
CA THR A 85 7.74 17.85 0.73
C THR A 85 7.86 16.50 1.45
N LEU A 86 8.21 16.52 2.74
CA LEU A 86 8.17 15.36 3.64
C LEU A 86 6.87 14.59 3.50
N LEU A 87 5.73 15.27 3.61
CA LEU A 87 4.41 14.65 3.58
C LEU A 87 4.12 13.96 2.24
N THR A 88 4.48 14.61 1.12
CA THR A 88 4.29 13.99 -0.20
C THR A 88 5.14 12.74 -0.38
N ARG A 89 6.40 12.75 0.09
CA ARG A 89 7.28 11.57 0.04
C ARG A 89 6.82 10.47 1.00
N LEU A 90 6.36 10.81 2.20
CA LEU A 90 5.80 9.88 3.18
C LEU A 90 4.58 9.15 2.62
N ILE A 91 3.66 9.87 1.99
CA ILE A 91 2.47 9.30 1.36
C ILE A 91 2.87 8.40 0.18
N ARG A 92 3.78 8.87 -0.69
CA ARG A 92 4.30 8.05 -1.81
C ARG A 92 5.00 6.78 -1.32
N TYR A 93 5.77 6.88 -0.24
CA TYR A 93 6.45 5.74 0.37
C TYR A 93 5.44 4.70 0.85
N HIS A 94 4.42 5.14 1.60
CA HIS A 94 3.37 4.26 2.11
C HIS A 94 2.63 3.53 0.97
N ILE A 95 2.20 4.27 -0.05
CA ILE A 95 1.35 3.74 -1.12
C ILE A 95 2.17 2.93 -2.13
N TYR A 96 3.27 3.48 -2.64
CA TYR A 96 3.96 2.92 -3.80
C TYR A 96 5.16 2.05 -3.45
N ILE A 97 5.86 2.34 -2.36
CA ILE A 97 7.03 1.56 -1.95
C ILE A 97 6.61 0.42 -1.02
N LYS A 98 5.69 0.69 -0.10
CA LYS A 98 5.22 -0.32 0.86
C LYS A 98 3.92 -1.01 0.46
N GLY A 99 3.13 -0.43 -0.44
CA GLY A 99 1.85 -1.02 -0.85
C GLY A 99 0.84 -1.10 0.29
N ARG A 100 0.95 -0.22 1.30
CA ARG A 100 0.09 -0.25 2.48
C ARG A 100 -1.27 0.41 2.18
N PRO A 101 -2.38 -0.11 2.73
CA PRO A 101 -3.69 0.52 2.58
C PRO A 101 -3.79 1.82 3.39
N VAL A 102 -4.28 2.89 2.74
CA VAL A 102 -4.36 4.25 3.31
C VAL A 102 -5.47 4.44 4.36
N ASN A 103 -6.41 3.52 4.42
CA ASN A 103 -7.61 3.62 5.26
C ASN A 103 -7.40 3.10 6.70
N TYR A 104 -6.27 2.47 6.99
CA TYR A 104 -6.01 1.87 8.29
C TYR A 104 -4.95 2.65 9.08
N ARG A 105 -5.31 3.00 10.33
CA ARG A 105 -4.41 3.69 11.26
C ARG A 105 -3.14 2.90 11.55
N LEU A 106 -3.24 1.58 11.65
CA LEU A 106 -2.09 0.71 11.94
C LEU A 106 -1.02 0.81 10.85
N ASP A 107 -1.42 0.78 9.58
CA ASP A 107 -0.50 0.87 8.45
C ASP A 107 0.30 2.18 8.42
N TRP A 108 -0.33 3.29 8.77
CA TRP A 108 0.38 4.57 8.94
C TRP A 108 1.36 4.55 10.11
N LYS A 109 1.01 3.86 11.22
CA LYS A 109 1.95 3.68 12.34
C LYS A 109 3.14 2.81 11.95
N LEU A 110 2.93 1.76 11.16
CA LEU A 110 4.01 0.95 10.61
C LEU A 110 4.91 1.77 9.70
N THR A 111 4.33 2.62 8.84
CA THR A 111 5.13 3.58 8.05
C THR A 111 5.98 4.48 8.95
N LEU A 112 5.43 5.10 9.99
CA LEU A 112 6.26 5.92 10.89
C LEU A 112 7.34 5.09 11.60
N ALA A 113 7.05 3.84 11.94
CA ALA A 113 8.04 2.93 12.52
C ALA A 113 9.20 2.63 11.55
N ASP A 114 8.95 2.58 10.24
CA ASP A 114 9.98 2.47 9.20
C ASP A 114 10.94 3.69 9.26
N TYR A 115 10.39 4.92 9.30
CA TYR A 115 11.19 6.15 9.40
C TYR A 115 12.00 6.22 10.71
N LEU A 116 11.42 5.76 11.81
CA LEU A 116 12.08 5.68 13.10
C LEU A 116 13.16 4.58 13.14
N GLY A 117 13.16 3.64 12.19
CA GLY A 117 14.11 2.54 12.10
C GLY A 117 13.80 1.38 13.05
N VAL A 118 12.53 1.20 13.43
CA VAL A 118 12.08 0.18 14.38
C VAL A 118 11.10 -0.84 13.78
N ASN A 119 10.89 -0.81 12.46
CA ASN A 119 10.08 -1.80 11.74
C ASN A 119 10.84 -2.35 10.52
N GLU A 120 10.81 -1.67 9.38
CA GLU A 120 11.53 -2.11 8.18
C GLU A 120 12.69 -1.18 7.81
N ARG A 121 13.73 -1.76 7.19
CA ARG A 121 14.82 -0.97 6.61
C ARG A 121 14.31 -0.23 5.37
N MET A 122 14.53 1.07 5.34
CA MET A 122 14.24 1.91 4.18
C MET A 122 15.45 1.92 3.25
N GLU A 123 15.26 1.54 1.98
CA GLU A 123 16.34 1.48 1.00
C GLU A 123 16.43 2.79 0.21
N PRO A 124 17.60 3.47 0.20
CA PRO A 124 17.76 4.71 -0.55
C PRO A 124 17.44 4.56 -2.05
N ALA A 125 17.77 3.41 -2.64
CA ALA A 125 17.59 3.14 -4.06
C ALA A 125 16.13 3.20 -4.53
N THR A 126 15.17 2.90 -3.66
CA THR A 126 13.74 2.91 -3.96
C THR A 126 12.99 4.03 -3.24
N TYR A 127 13.70 4.87 -2.49
CA TYR A 127 13.06 5.93 -1.72
C TYR A 127 12.46 7.00 -2.64
N PRO A 128 11.24 7.52 -2.34
CA PRO A 128 10.59 8.50 -3.19
C PRO A 128 11.48 9.71 -3.50
N SER A 129 11.57 10.02 -4.78
CA SER A 129 12.35 11.15 -5.32
C SER A 129 13.88 11.01 -5.22
N GLY A 130 14.40 9.83 -4.86
CA GLY A 130 15.85 9.58 -4.84
C GLY A 130 16.51 9.61 -6.23
N ASP A 131 15.72 9.41 -7.28
CA ASP A 131 16.12 9.44 -8.69
C ASP A 131 16.00 10.83 -9.33
N THR A 132 15.01 11.62 -8.91
CA THR A 132 14.69 12.96 -9.45
C THR A 132 15.40 14.10 -8.73
N LEU A 133 15.80 13.91 -7.47
CA LEU A 133 16.54 14.92 -6.71
C LEU A 133 18.05 14.70 -6.79
N ARG A 134 18.83 15.77 -6.65
CA ARG A 134 20.30 15.69 -6.59
C ARG A 134 20.80 14.93 -5.37
N THR A 135 20.12 15.10 -4.24
CA THR A 135 20.40 14.40 -2.99
C THR A 135 19.18 13.58 -2.61
N ASN A 136 19.39 12.34 -2.19
CA ASN A 136 18.31 11.49 -1.70
C ASN A 136 17.78 12.05 -0.36
N PRO A 137 16.48 12.34 -0.25
CA PRO A 137 15.92 12.99 0.94
C PRO A 137 15.77 12.08 2.16
N ILE A 138 16.02 10.77 2.03
CA ILE A 138 15.72 9.75 3.06
C ILE A 138 16.24 10.09 4.46
N GLU A 139 17.49 10.55 4.60
CA GLU A 139 18.06 10.84 5.92
C GLU A 139 17.48 12.12 6.53
N GLY A 140 17.20 13.14 5.71
CA GLY A 140 16.52 14.36 6.15
C GLY A 140 15.12 14.04 6.66
N ASP A 141 14.37 13.25 5.89
CA ASP A 141 13.01 12.84 6.28
C ASP A 141 12.98 12.00 7.55
N ARG A 142 13.95 11.09 7.73
CA ARG A 142 14.08 10.32 8.98
C ARG A 142 14.39 11.23 10.15
N ALA A 143 15.27 12.22 9.97
CA ALA A 143 15.57 13.21 11.00
C ALA A 143 14.34 14.05 11.37
N ALA A 144 13.58 14.50 10.38
CA ALA A 144 12.33 15.24 10.58
C ALA A 144 11.27 14.41 11.34
N ILE A 145 11.07 13.14 10.99
CA ILE A 145 10.11 12.28 11.72
C ILE A 145 10.59 11.94 13.14
N ARG A 146 11.90 11.81 13.35
CA ARG A 146 12.49 11.59 14.68
C ARG A 146 12.36 12.81 15.59
N SER A 147 12.45 14.03 15.05
CA SER A 147 12.33 15.25 15.85
C SER A 147 10.91 15.49 16.36
N LEU A 148 9.90 14.87 15.74
CA LEU A 148 8.53 14.93 16.22
C LEU A 148 8.38 14.31 17.62
N THR A 149 7.53 14.92 18.44
CA THR A 149 7.06 14.32 19.69
C THR A 149 6.11 13.16 19.41
N ARG A 150 5.85 12.33 20.43
CA ARG A 150 4.83 11.27 20.34
C ARG A 150 3.45 11.84 19.99
N ALA A 151 3.07 12.98 20.57
CA ALA A 151 1.79 13.64 20.30
C ALA A 151 1.71 14.11 18.83
N GLN A 152 2.77 14.72 18.30
CA GLN A 152 2.83 15.14 16.89
C GLN A 152 2.75 13.94 15.93
N ARG A 153 3.41 12.82 16.24
CA ARG A 153 3.28 11.59 15.44
C ARG A 153 1.86 11.03 15.44
N GLU A 154 1.18 11.03 16.58
CA GLU A 154 -0.22 10.58 16.64
C GLU A 154 -1.15 11.55 15.88
N ALA A 155 -0.92 12.86 15.98
CA ALA A 155 -1.66 13.86 15.21
C ALA A 155 -1.44 13.68 13.69
N LEU A 156 -0.20 13.43 13.27
CA LEU A 156 0.14 13.14 11.87
C LEU A 156 -0.59 11.89 11.36
N VAL A 157 -0.57 10.80 12.13
CA VAL A 157 -1.30 9.57 11.79
C VAL A 157 -2.80 9.84 11.65
N GLN A 158 -3.38 10.61 12.57
CA GLN A 158 -4.80 10.95 12.53
C GLN A 158 -5.14 11.78 11.28
N ALA A 159 -4.31 12.77 10.95
CA ALA A 159 -4.50 13.61 9.76
C ALA A 159 -4.39 12.78 8.47
N LEU A 160 -3.41 11.87 8.39
CA LEU A 160 -3.26 10.95 7.25
C LEU A 160 -4.49 10.06 7.07
N VAL A 161 -4.96 9.38 8.12
CA VAL A 161 -6.16 8.54 8.03
C VAL A 161 -7.38 9.36 7.62
N SER A 162 -7.59 10.53 8.24
CA SER A 162 -8.75 11.39 7.98
C SER A 162 -8.76 11.92 6.54
N ALA A 163 -7.59 12.21 5.97
CA ALA A 163 -7.47 12.72 4.60
C ALA A 163 -7.86 11.67 3.55
N PHE A 164 -7.60 10.38 3.82
CA PHE A 164 -7.96 9.28 2.91
C PHE A 164 -9.30 8.61 3.25
N ASN A 165 -9.83 8.87 4.44
CA ASN A 165 -11.11 8.35 4.90
C ASN A 165 -11.89 9.42 5.69
N PRO A 166 -12.52 10.38 4.98
CA PRO A 166 -13.26 11.46 5.64
C PRO A 166 -14.48 10.95 6.45
N GLN A 167 -14.99 9.75 6.18
CA GLN A 167 -16.06 9.15 6.99
C GLN A 167 -15.57 8.57 8.32
N ALA A 168 -14.31 8.12 8.40
CA ALA A 168 -13.69 7.67 9.66
C ALA A 168 -13.19 8.81 10.56
N ALA A 169 -13.27 10.06 10.10
CA ALA A 169 -12.98 11.23 10.94
C ALA A 169 -14.07 11.49 12.00
N ASN A 170 -15.24 10.85 11.87
CA ASN A 170 -16.12 10.66 13.01
C ASN A 170 -15.54 9.53 13.87
N PRO A 171 -15.10 9.80 15.12
CA PRO A 171 -14.92 8.70 16.04
C PRO A 171 -16.24 7.93 16.07
N GLU A 172 -16.20 6.61 15.91
CA GLU A 172 -17.36 5.78 16.26
C GLU A 172 -17.87 6.29 17.60
N PRO A 173 -19.19 6.55 17.75
CA PRO A 173 -19.73 6.89 19.04
C PRO A 173 -19.24 5.80 19.99
N VAL A 174 -18.40 6.18 20.97
CA VAL A 174 -18.24 5.36 22.17
C VAL A 174 -19.67 5.04 22.58
N PRO A 175 -20.08 3.75 22.70
CA PRO A 175 -21.46 3.43 23.00
C PRO A 175 -21.84 4.20 24.26
N GLN A 176 -22.59 5.27 24.05
CA GLN A 176 -23.04 6.16 25.09
C GLN A 176 -24.05 5.32 25.86
N PRO A 177 -23.83 5.02 27.15
CA PRO A 177 -24.80 4.25 27.91
C PRO A 177 -26.13 4.99 27.81
N SER A 178 -27.11 4.36 27.16
CA SER A 178 -28.45 4.93 26.99
C SER A 178 -28.97 5.34 28.36
N SER A 179 -29.30 6.62 28.51
CA SER A 179 -30.06 7.10 29.65
C SER A 179 -31.49 6.61 29.49
N ALA A 180 -31.79 5.43 30.03
CA ALA A 180 -33.15 4.96 30.29
C ALA A 180 -33.48 5.24 31.77
N ALA A 181 -34.48 6.09 32.02
CA ALA A 181 -35.13 6.24 33.31
C ALA A 181 -36.06 5.02 33.58
N PRO A 182 -36.45 4.73 34.84
CA PRO A 182 -36.10 3.47 35.50
C PRO A 182 -37.19 2.40 35.44
N SER A 183 -36.77 1.13 35.38
CA SER A 183 -37.61 -0.04 35.68
C SER A 183 -36.75 -1.08 36.42
N PRO A 184 -37.34 -1.92 37.30
CA PRO A 184 -36.75 -2.30 38.58
C PRO A 184 -35.53 -3.20 38.46
N ALA A 185 -34.58 -3.00 39.37
CA ALA A 185 -33.26 -3.61 39.40
C ALA A 185 -33.28 -5.15 39.26
N PRO A 186 -32.52 -5.70 38.29
CA PRO A 186 -31.93 -7.03 38.40
C PRO A 186 -30.49 -6.89 38.92
N ALA A 187 -30.11 -7.82 39.80
CA ALA A 187 -28.86 -7.84 40.56
C ALA A 187 -27.59 -7.64 39.71
N MET A 188 -26.64 -6.93 40.31
CA MET A 188 -25.29 -6.67 39.78
C MET A 188 -24.57 -7.95 39.33
N SER A 189 -24.19 -8.02 38.05
CA SER A 189 -23.15 -8.95 37.57
C SER A 189 -21.76 -8.34 37.80
N PRO A 190 -20.77 -9.08 38.33
CA PRO A 190 -19.45 -8.54 38.62
C PRO A 190 -18.64 -8.29 37.34
N ALA A 191 -17.80 -7.26 37.38
CA ALA A 191 -16.89 -6.83 36.32
C ALA A 191 -15.96 -7.96 35.83
N PRO A 192 -15.39 -7.85 34.60
CA PRO A 192 -14.43 -8.81 34.08
C PRO A 192 -13.21 -8.85 35.01
N ARG A 193 -13.04 -9.97 35.71
CA ARG A 193 -11.88 -10.22 36.56
C ARG A 193 -10.69 -10.50 35.65
N PHE A 194 -9.64 -9.70 35.76
CA PHE A 194 -8.32 -10.09 35.27
C PHE A 194 -7.95 -11.46 35.87
N PRO A 195 -7.20 -12.32 35.17
CA PRO A 195 -6.70 -13.57 35.74
C PRO A 195 -5.98 -13.24 37.05
N GLN A 196 -6.50 -13.75 38.17
CA GLN A 196 -5.85 -13.55 39.46
C GLN A 196 -4.52 -14.29 39.44
N GLU A 197 -3.46 -13.66 39.97
CA GLU A 197 -2.20 -14.34 40.17
C GLU A 197 -2.41 -15.54 41.11
N PRO A 198 -1.74 -16.68 40.83
CA PRO A 198 -1.86 -17.88 41.65
C PRO A 198 -1.39 -17.60 43.08
N GLN A 199 -2.16 -18.08 44.05
CA GLN A 199 -1.87 -17.92 45.47
C GLN A 199 -0.99 -19.06 45.99
N PRO A 200 -0.20 -18.82 47.05
CA PRO A 200 0.53 -19.90 47.72
C PRO A 200 -0.43 -21.01 48.19
N GLY A 201 -0.24 -22.22 47.68
CA GLY A 201 -1.13 -23.37 47.90
C GLY A 201 -1.83 -23.88 46.63
N ASP A 202 -1.91 -23.08 45.57
CA ASP A 202 -2.53 -23.49 44.30
C ASP A 202 -1.77 -24.63 43.59
N ALA A 203 -0.49 -24.82 43.94
CA ALA A 203 0.32 -25.92 43.42
C ALA A 203 -0.09 -27.30 43.98
N ASP A 204 -0.72 -27.35 45.17
CA ASP A 204 -1.18 -28.61 45.78
C ASP A 204 -2.43 -29.17 45.08
N LEU A 205 -3.12 -28.35 44.28
CA LEU A 205 -4.28 -28.76 43.46
C LEU A 205 -3.88 -29.55 42.20
N LEU A 206 -2.57 -29.67 41.92
CA LEU A 206 -2.02 -30.40 40.78
C LEU A 206 -1.37 -31.73 41.20
N ALA A 207 -1.49 -32.12 42.47
CA ALA A 207 -1.05 -33.43 42.92
C ALA A 207 -1.99 -34.54 42.36
N PRO A 208 -1.44 -35.68 41.89
CA PRO A 208 -2.20 -36.76 41.25
C PRO A 208 -3.10 -37.57 42.19
#